data_AF-A0A9E4YJS1-F1
#
_entry.id   AF-A0A9E4YJS1-F1
#
_cell.length_a   1.000
_cell.length_b   1.000
_cell.length_c   1.000
_cell.angle_alpha   90.00
_cell.angle_beta   90.00
_cell.angle_gamma   90.00
#
_symmetry.space_group_name_H-M   'P 1'
#
loop_
_entity.id
_entity.type
_entity.pdbx_description
1 polymer ?
#
loop_
_entity_poly.entity_id
_entity_poly.type
_entity_poly.pdbx_seq_one_letter_code
_entity_poly.pdbx_strand_id
1 'polypeptide(L)'
;QSMEGDIDSSHVSFLHRLPDYGPAADTLTGIGNPLMFKDRTPHWTIKDTDYGVMLAARRAGGDESSYYWRVNQWLMPSYTIIAGKRDAALHCNIRVPIDDEHTIYFRLWWHADRPLSEAELDDLKHAGIMMPELIPGTFVPVENKTNDYLIDRETQRTRSFTGIKSVPAQDFAVQDDQAGPRMDRRLEHLVSSDQAIIQVRRRLLRALRELREGQEPPEAHDGARYSVRSLDMELPKGVAIEDGGREYMTAKV
;
A
#
# COMPACT_ATOMS: atom_id res chain seq x y z
N GLN A 1 -8.03 10.53 2.18
CA GLN A 1 -7.69 10.70 0.75
C GLN A 1 -6.33 10.10 0.46
N SER A 2 -5.23 10.75 0.83
CA SER A 2 -3.87 10.29 0.48
C SER A 2 -3.61 8.82 0.84
N MET A 3 -4.04 8.39 2.04
CA MET A 3 -3.85 7.03 2.54
C MET A 3 -4.71 5.96 1.85
N GLU A 4 -5.78 6.35 1.16
CA GLU A 4 -6.75 5.38 0.62
C GLU A 4 -6.15 4.53 -0.49
N GLY A 5 -5.18 5.06 -1.24
CA GLY A 5 -4.41 4.28 -2.22
C GLY A 5 -3.55 3.18 -1.60
N ASP A 6 -3.14 3.30 -0.33
CA ASP A 6 -2.33 2.27 0.33
C ASP A 6 -3.17 1.04 0.73
N ILE A 7 -4.47 1.25 0.93
CA ILE A 7 -5.44 0.23 1.37
C ILE A 7 -6.38 -0.23 0.24
N ASP A 8 -6.22 0.32 -0.97
CA ASP A 8 -6.87 -0.16 -2.18
C ASP A 8 -5.95 -1.16 -2.91
N SER A 9 -6.42 -2.40 -3.09
CA SER A 9 -5.67 -3.41 -3.86
C SER A 9 -6.09 -3.46 -5.33
N SER A 10 -7.18 -2.78 -5.71
CA SER A 10 -7.75 -2.87 -7.05
C SER A 10 -6.94 -2.06 -8.07
N HIS A 11 -6.48 -0.86 -7.70
CA HIS A 11 -5.78 0.04 -8.61
C HIS A 11 -4.44 -0.50 -9.07
N VAL A 12 -3.75 -1.31 -8.25
CA VAL A 12 -2.39 -1.82 -8.54
C VAL A 12 -2.31 -2.50 -9.91
N SER A 13 -3.34 -3.27 -10.28
CA SER A 13 -3.40 -4.01 -11.55
C SER A 13 -3.62 -3.11 -12.79
N PHE A 14 -4.01 -1.86 -12.58
CA PHE A 14 -4.24 -0.87 -13.62
C PHE A 14 -3.15 0.19 -13.63
N LEU A 15 -2.97 0.90 -12.51
CA LEU A 15 -2.10 2.08 -12.41
C LEU A 15 -0.63 1.72 -12.60
N HIS A 16 -0.15 0.68 -11.92
CA HIS A 16 1.26 0.28 -11.94
C HIS A 16 1.58 -0.80 -12.99
N ARG A 17 0.73 -0.92 -14.01
CA ARG A 17 0.91 -1.93 -15.06
C ARG A 17 2.09 -1.59 -15.96
N LEU A 18 3.00 -2.55 -16.11
CA LEU A 18 4.08 -2.54 -17.10
C LEU A 18 3.81 -3.60 -18.19
N PRO A 19 3.33 -3.23 -19.40
CA PRO A 19 3.06 -4.17 -20.48
C PRO A 19 4.26 -5.01 -20.96
N ASP A 20 5.50 -4.49 -20.85
CA ASP A 20 6.73 -5.23 -21.14
C ASP A 20 7.47 -5.54 -19.83
N TYR A 21 7.56 -6.83 -19.47
CA TYR A 21 8.34 -7.30 -18.32
C TYR A 21 9.85 -7.26 -18.65
N GLY A 22 10.42 -6.05 -18.73
CA GLY A 22 11.86 -5.83 -18.77
C GLY A 22 12.49 -5.76 -17.36
N PRO A 23 13.80 -5.52 -17.21
CA PRO A 23 14.50 -5.56 -15.91
C PRO A 23 14.00 -4.58 -14.84
N ALA A 24 13.32 -3.48 -15.20
CA ALA A 24 12.62 -2.62 -14.23
C ALA A 24 11.37 -3.30 -13.62
N ALA A 25 10.81 -4.28 -14.32
CA ALA A 25 9.81 -5.17 -13.76
C ALA A 25 10.40 -6.03 -12.66
N ASP A 26 11.69 -6.40 -12.64
CA ASP A 26 12.27 -7.17 -11.52
C ASP A 26 12.32 -6.35 -10.21
N THR A 27 12.48 -5.02 -10.28
CA THR A 27 12.43 -4.14 -9.11
C THR A 27 11.00 -3.96 -8.57
N LEU A 28 10.00 -3.90 -9.47
CA LEU A 28 8.58 -3.84 -9.08
C LEU A 28 8.01 -5.22 -8.67
N THR A 29 8.42 -6.29 -9.36
CA THR A 29 8.00 -7.69 -9.15
C THR A 29 8.83 -8.42 -8.10
N GLY A 30 9.97 -7.88 -7.68
CA GLY A 30 10.66 -8.27 -6.45
C GLY A 30 9.76 -8.08 -5.23
N ILE A 31 8.85 -7.10 -5.29
CA ILE A 31 7.95 -6.73 -4.19
C ILE A 31 6.57 -7.41 -4.29
N GLY A 32 6.07 -7.70 -5.50
CA GLY A 32 4.73 -8.29 -5.73
C GLY A 32 4.74 -9.63 -6.48
N ASN A 33 3.86 -10.56 -6.11
CA ASN A 33 3.67 -11.81 -6.85
C ASN A 33 2.97 -11.54 -8.22
N PRO A 34 3.44 -12.10 -9.35
CA PRO A 34 2.79 -11.94 -10.67
C PRO A 34 1.29 -12.28 -10.69
N LEU A 35 0.82 -13.15 -9.79
CA LEU A 35 -0.59 -13.49 -9.62
C LEU A 35 -1.46 -12.27 -9.27
N MET A 36 -0.92 -11.23 -8.64
CA MET A 36 -1.64 -9.98 -8.36
C MET A 36 -2.17 -9.28 -9.59
N PHE A 37 -1.44 -9.36 -10.71
CA PHE A 37 -1.75 -8.62 -11.92
C PHE A 37 -2.72 -9.36 -12.84
N LYS A 38 -2.95 -10.67 -12.60
CA LYS A 38 -3.84 -11.51 -13.41
C LYS A 38 -5.31 -11.37 -13.02
N ASP A 39 -5.60 -11.33 -11.72
CA ASP A 39 -6.96 -11.24 -11.21
C ASP A 39 -7.29 -9.81 -10.76
N ARG A 40 -8.25 -9.20 -11.46
CA ARG A 40 -8.71 -7.82 -11.27
C ARG A 40 -9.81 -7.68 -10.21
N THR A 41 -10.32 -8.80 -9.68
CA THR A 41 -11.45 -8.80 -8.74
C THR A 41 -11.06 -9.52 -7.45
N PRO A 42 -10.28 -8.85 -6.57
CA PRO A 42 -9.90 -9.44 -5.29
C PRO A 42 -11.14 -9.70 -4.42
N HIS A 43 -11.15 -10.83 -3.74
CA HIS A 43 -12.13 -11.10 -2.68
C HIS A 43 -11.53 -10.71 -1.33
N TRP A 44 -12.21 -9.85 -0.60
CA TRP A 44 -11.70 -9.32 0.67
C TRP A 44 -12.11 -10.18 1.87
N THR A 45 -11.14 -10.47 2.71
CA THR A 45 -11.33 -10.82 4.13
C THR A 45 -10.77 -9.65 4.95
N ILE A 46 -11.66 -8.87 5.57
CA ILE A 46 -11.28 -7.69 6.35
C ILE A 46 -11.61 -7.94 7.81
N LYS A 47 -10.66 -7.67 8.69
CA LYS A 47 -10.81 -7.90 10.12
C LYS A 47 -10.39 -6.65 10.90
N ASP A 48 -11.30 -6.15 11.74
CA ASP A 48 -10.97 -5.17 12.77
C ASP A 48 -10.10 -5.87 13.82
N THR A 49 -8.94 -5.29 14.14
CA THR A 49 -8.00 -5.83 15.10
C THR A 49 -7.82 -4.86 16.25
N ASP A 50 -6.98 -5.24 17.20
CA ASP A 50 -6.65 -4.42 18.35
C ASP A 50 -5.52 -3.41 18.07
N TYR A 51 -4.94 -3.42 16.86
CA TYR A 51 -3.92 -2.49 16.36
C TYR A 51 -4.39 -1.64 15.16
N GLY A 52 -5.54 -1.95 14.57
CA GLY A 52 -6.00 -1.36 13.33
C GLY A 52 -6.88 -2.32 12.54
N VAL A 53 -6.56 -2.54 11.27
CA VAL A 53 -7.36 -3.37 10.36
C VAL A 53 -6.45 -4.26 9.52
N MET A 54 -6.71 -5.56 9.55
CA MET A 54 -6.09 -6.53 8.65
C MET A 54 -6.88 -6.58 7.33
N LEU A 55 -6.19 -6.37 6.21
CA LEU A 55 -6.78 -6.27 4.88
C LEU A 55 -6.24 -7.40 4.00
N ALA A 56 -6.94 -8.54 3.99
CA ALA A 56 -6.53 -9.71 3.22
C ALA A 56 -7.29 -9.78 1.88
N ALA A 57 -6.58 -9.58 0.78
CA ALA A 57 -7.10 -9.74 -0.57
C ALA A 57 -6.75 -11.14 -1.09
N ARG A 58 -7.77 -11.90 -1.47
CA ARG A 58 -7.68 -13.25 -2.05
C ARG A 58 -7.84 -13.21 -3.57
N ARG A 59 -6.97 -13.91 -4.28
CA ARG A 59 -7.03 -14.16 -5.74
C ARG A 59 -6.81 -15.64 -6.03
N ALA A 60 -7.04 -16.05 -7.28
CA ALA A 60 -6.65 -17.38 -7.74
C ALA A 60 -5.13 -17.61 -7.54
N GLY A 61 -4.76 -18.79 -7.01
CA GLY A 61 -3.38 -19.19 -6.81
C GLY A 61 -2.69 -19.68 -8.09
N GLY A 62 -1.47 -20.21 -7.95
CA GLY A 62 -0.73 -20.80 -9.07
C GLY A 62 -1.35 -22.11 -9.57
N ASP A 63 -2.02 -22.82 -8.68
CA ASP A 63 -2.71 -24.09 -8.90
C ASP A 63 -4.21 -24.00 -8.53
N GLU A 64 -5.03 -24.86 -9.14
CA GLU A 64 -6.49 -24.84 -8.95
C GLU A 64 -6.93 -25.20 -7.52
N SER A 65 -6.03 -25.75 -6.70
CA SER A 65 -6.30 -26.14 -5.31
C SER A 65 -5.89 -25.06 -4.29
N SER A 66 -5.35 -23.92 -4.71
CA SER A 66 -4.88 -22.87 -3.81
C SER A 66 -5.53 -21.51 -4.06
N TYR A 67 -5.37 -20.65 -3.06
CA TYR A 67 -5.60 -19.22 -3.18
C TYR A 67 -4.31 -18.48 -2.86
N TYR A 68 -4.07 -17.44 -3.66
CA TYR A 68 -3.04 -16.45 -3.38
C TYR A 68 -3.62 -15.34 -2.49
N TRP A 69 -2.93 -15.06 -1.39
CA TRP A 69 -3.32 -14.08 -0.39
C TRP A 69 -2.29 -12.96 -0.28
N ARG A 70 -2.78 -11.73 -0.35
CA ARG A 70 -2.02 -10.51 -0.07
C ARG A 70 -2.65 -9.82 1.13
N VAL A 71 -1.95 -9.78 2.25
CA VAL A 71 -2.42 -9.21 3.51
C VAL A 71 -1.65 -7.94 3.83
N ASN A 72 -2.31 -6.79 3.63
CA ASN A 72 -1.82 -5.52 4.14
C ASN A 72 -2.24 -5.37 5.61
N GLN A 73 -1.41 -4.72 6.41
CA GLN A 73 -1.76 -4.31 7.77
C GLN A 73 -1.91 -2.80 7.79
N TRP A 74 -3.13 -2.32 7.99
CA TRP A 74 -3.35 -0.91 8.31
C TRP A 74 -3.28 -0.75 9.82
N LEU A 75 -2.30 0.00 10.30
CA LEU A 75 -2.10 0.28 11.72
C LEU A 75 -2.58 1.71 12.01
N MET A 76 -3.40 1.80 13.05
CA MET A 76 -3.99 3.05 13.48
C MET A 76 -2.89 4.04 13.91
N PRO A 77 -2.95 5.34 13.60
CA PRO A 77 -3.93 6.00 12.75
C PRO A 77 -3.54 6.13 11.27
N SER A 78 -2.28 5.88 10.89
CA SER A 78 -1.74 6.39 9.63
C SER A 78 -0.65 5.53 8.97
N TYR A 79 -0.55 4.26 9.33
CA TYR A 79 0.52 3.37 8.85
C TYR A 79 -0.10 2.26 8.01
N THR A 80 0.52 1.95 6.88
CA THR A 80 0.12 0.79 6.06
C THR A 80 1.35 -0.03 5.74
N ILE A 81 1.46 -1.21 6.35
CA ILE A 81 2.44 -2.22 5.97
C ILE A 81 1.87 -2.94 4.75
N ILE A 82 2.55 -2.77 3.63
CA ILE A 82 2.13 -3.32 2.35
C ILE A 82 2.70 -4.73 2.21
N ALA A 83 1.87 -5.68 1.82
CA ALA A 83 2.29 -7.04 1.56
C ALA A 83 3.45 -7.12 0.57
N GLY A 84 4.47 -7.86 0.98
CA GLY A 84 5.61 -8.25 0.17
C GLY A 84 5.88 -9.75 0.35
N LYS A 85 6.59 -10.32 -0.61
CA LYS A 85 7.06 -11.72 -0.55
C LYS A 85 7.86 -11.94 0.73
N ARG A 86 7.82 -13.16 1.25
CA ARG A 86 8.48 -13.54 2.51
C ARG A 86 9.97 -13.13 2.59
N ASP A 87 10.71 -13.32 1.49
CA ASP A 87 12.15 -13.05 1.44
C ASP A 87 12.48 -11.66 0.87
N ALA A 88 11.46 -10.85 0.56
CA ALA A 88 11.61 -9.49 0.05
C ALA A 88 11.58 -8.48 1.21
N ALA A 89 12.22 -7.33 0.99
CA ALA A 89 12.14 -6.23 1.93
C ALA A 89 10.67 -5.81 2.08
N LEU A 90 10.21 -5.75 3.32
CA LEU A 90 8.91 -5.20 3.66
C LEU A 90 8.96 -3.68 3.54
N HIS A 91 7.80 -3.09 3.26
CA HIS A 91 7.68 -1.65 3.31
C HIS A 91 6.41 -1.15 3.99
N CYS A 92 6.53 0.04 4.55
CA CYS A 92 5.47 0.74 5.24
C CYS A 92 5.33 2.14 4.67
N ASN A 93 4.09 2.49 4.33
CA ASN A 93 3.70 3.84 3.97
C ASN A 93 3.12 4.51 5.23
N ILE A 94 3.64 5.67 5.60
CA ILE A 94 3.15 6.47 6.74
C ILE A 94 2.68 7.82 6.23
N ARG A 95 1.41 8.14 6.48
CA ARG A 95 0.80 9.40 6.02
C ARG A 95 0.41 10.28 7.18
N VAL A 96 1.33 11.14 7.60
CA VAL A 96 1.12 11.99 8.77
C VAL A 96 0.46 13.31 8.32
N PRO A 97 -0.77 13.61 8.79
CA PRO A 97 -1.41 14.88 8.48
C PRO A 97 -0.60 16.03 9.10
N ILE A 98 -0.36 17.08 8.31
CA ILE A 98 0.26 18.33 8.79
C ILE A 98 -0.85 19.32 9.14
N ASP A 99 -1.78 19.50 8.20
CA ASP A 99 -2.95 20.36 8.28
C ASP A 99 -4.09 19.81 7.41
N ASP A 100 -5.12 20.61 7.17
CA ASP A 100 -6.32 20.23 6.40
C ASP A 100 -6.04 19.94 4.91
N GLU A 101 -4.92 20.41 4.37
CA GLU A 101 -4.58 20.36 2.94
C GLU A 101 -3.24 19.66 2.67
N HIS A 102 -2.43 19.39 3.70
CA HIS A 102 -1.08 18.83 3.55
C HIS A 102 -0.86 17.58 4.40
N THR A 103 -0.11 16.64 3.83
CA THR A 103 0.33 15.40 4.46
C THR A 103 1.81 15.20 4.17
N ILE A 104 2.60 14.84 5.18
CA ILE A 104 3.94 14.30 4.93
C ILE A 104 3.86 12.80 4.77
N TYR A 105 4.53 12.29 3.75
CA TYR A 105 4.54 10.88 3.40
C TYR A 105 5.92 10.28 3.64
N PHE A 106 6.03 9.44 4.67
CA PHE A 106 7.22 8.66 4.92
C PHE A 106 7.09 7.27 4.33
N ARG A 107 8.21 6.78 3.81
CA ARG A 107 8.36 5.47 3.17
C ARG A 107 9.50 4.74 3.87
N LEU A 108 9.23 3.56 4.41
CA LEU A 108 10.22 2.77 5.17
C LEU A 108 10.37 1.38 4.58
N TRP A 109 11.62 0.91 4.52
CA TRP A 109 12.00 -0.40 4.01
C TRP A 109 12.83 -1.15 5.06
N TRP A 110 12.55 -2.42 5.26
CA TRP A 110 13.32 -3.28 6.16
C TRP A 110 13.15 -4.76 5.83
N HIS A 111 14.06 -5.57 6.38
CA HIS A 111 13.89 -7.02 6.51
C HIS A 111 13.69 -7.36 7.97
N ALA A 112 12.94 -8.43 8.24
CA ALA A 112 12.62 -8.81 9.60
C ALA A 112 13.70 -9.68 10.27
N ASP A 113 14.62 -10.23 9.49
CA ASP A 113 15.59 -11.27 9.89
C ASP A 113 17.03 -11.00 9.42
N ARG A 114 17.24 -10.03 8.52
CA ARG A 114 18.56 -9.62 8.03
C ARG A 114 18.65 -8.12 7.77
N PRO A 115 19.84 -7.55 7.59
CA PRO A 115 20.01 -6.22 7.02
C PRO A 115 19.57 -6.15 5.55
N LEU A 116 19.23 -4.95 5.08
CA LEU A 116 19.16 -4.66 3.64
C LEU A 116 20.56 -4.85 3.03
N SER A 117 20.60 -5.54 1.90
CA SER A 117 21.82 -5.73 1.10
C SER A 117 22.25 -4.41 0.44
N GLU A 118 23.51 -4.36 -0.01
CA GLU A 118 24.03 -3.20 -0.74
C GLU A 118 23.24 -2.91 -2.01
N ALA A 119 22.84 -3.94 -2.75
CA ALA A 119 22.01 -3.81 -3.95
C ALA A 119 20.61 -3.23 -3.63
N GLU A 120 19.95 -3.72 -2.57
CA GLU A 120 18.66 -3.18 -2.14
C GLU A 120 18.78 -1.70 -1.71
N LEU A 121 19.86 -1.35 -1.02
CA LEU A 121 20.12 0.04 -0.62
C LEU A 121 20.44 0.95 -1.81
N ASP A 122 21.19 0.46 -2.80
CA ASP A 122 21.53 1.19 -4.03
C ASP A 122 20.25 1.48 -4.83
N ASP A 123 19.41 0.47 -5.05
CA ASP A 123 18.12 0.62 -5.72
C ASP A 123 17.23 1.65 -5.01
N LEU A 124 17.11 1.57 -3.69
CA LEU A 124 16.31 2.50 -2.89
C LEU A 124 16.85 3.94 -2.93
N LYS A 125 18.15 4.16 -3.13
CA LYS A 125 18.75 5.50 -3.16
C LYS A 125 18.80 6.11 -4.55
N HIS A 126 18.94 5.30 -5.59
CA HIS A 126 19.39 5.77 -6.89
C HIS A 126 18.45 5.41 -8.05
N ALA A 127 17.63 4.36 -7.93
CA ALA A 127 16.77 3.94 -9.05
C ALA A 127 15.66 4.98 -9.35
N GLY A 128 15.17 5.68 -8.32
CA GLY A 128 14.07 6.64 -8.49
C GLY A 128 12.70 6.00 -8.74
N ILE A 129 12.54 4.70 -8.46
CA ILE A 129 11.30 3.94 -8.72
C ILE A 129 10.43 3.85 -7.47
N MET A 130 10.99 3.33 -6.37
CA MET A 130 10.32 3.23 -5.07
C MET A 130 10.65 4.41 -4.16
N MET A 131 11.70 5.18 -4.43
CA MET A 131 11.93 6.45 -3.74
C MET A 131 12.12 7.49 -4.82
N PRO A 132 11.14 8.38 -5.07
CA PRO A 132 11.29 9.40 -6.08
C PRO A 132 12.43 10.34 -5.69
N GLU A 133 13.12 10.87 -6.71
CA GLU A 133 14.06 11.97 -6.50
C GLU A 133 13.29 13.18 -5.95
N LEU A 134 13.85 13.85 -4.94
CA LEU A 134 13.26 15.02 -4.33
C LEU A 134 13.97 16.29 -4.83
N ILE A 135 13.22 17.38 -4.98
CA ILE A 135 13.80 18.69 -5.26
C ILE A 135 14.73 19.06 -4.10
N PRO A 136 16.02 19.36 -4.35
CA PRO A 136 17.01 19.62 -3.30
C PRO A 136 16.52 20.64 -2.26
N GLY A 137 16.65 20.30 -0.99
CA GLY A 137 16.21 21.15 0.13
C GLY A 137 14.72 21.09 0.43
N THR A 138 13.96 20.19 -0.21
CA THR A 138 12.52 20.05 0.00
C THR A 138 12.12 18.58 0.21
N PHE A 139 10.84 18.36 0.53
CA PHE A 139 10.20 17.02 0.55
C PHE A 139 9.33 16.77 -0.69
N VAL A 140 9.45 17.60 -1.73
CA VAL A 140 8.62 17.53 -2.93
C VAL A 140 9.34 16.68 -3.98
N PRO A 141 8.70 15.64 -4.55
CA PRO A 141 9.26 14.89 -5.66
C PRO A 141 9.55 15.77 -6.88
N VAL A 142 10.59 15.44 -7.64
CA VAL A 142 10.90 16.11 -8.91
C VAL A 142 9.75 15.97 -9.90
N GLU A 143 9.17 14.78 -10.01
CA GLU A 143 7.94 14.52 -10.77
C GLU A 143 6.71 14.84 -9.92
N ASN A 144 6.06 15.96 -10.22
CA ASN A 144 4.95 16.47 -9.42
C ASN A 144 3.92 17.19 -10.30
N LYS A 145 2.82 17.65 -9.70
CA LYS A 145 1.73 18.30 -10.42
C LYS A 145 2.14 19.51 -11.28
N THR A 146 3.19 20.24 -10.89
CA THR A 146 3.61 21.46 -11.62
C THR A 146 4.26 21.18 -12.98
N ASN A 147 4.72 19.94 -13.20
CA ASN A 147 5.36 19.52 -14.44
C ASN A 147 4.67 18.30 -15.08
N ASP A 148 3.36 18.15 -14.84
CA ASP A 148 2.55 17.01 -15.32
C ASP A 148 3.21 15.67 -15.00
N TYR A 149 3.82 15.57 -13.81
CA TYR A 149 4.52 14.37 -13.33
C TYR A 149 5.60 13.84 -14.27
N LEU A 150 6.14 14.70 -15.14
CA LEU A 150 7.11 14.34 -16.19
C LEU A 150 6.65 13.17 -17.06
N ILE A 151 5.35 13.08 -17.36
CA ILE A 151 4.80 11.99 -18.18
C ILE A 151 5.56 11.85 -19.50
N ASP A 152 6.17 10.69 -19.71
CA ASP A 152 6.72 10.28 -21.00
C ASP A 152 5.63 9.55 -21.82
N ARG A 153 5.17 10.21 -22.89
CA ARG A 153 4.11 9.69 -23.76
C ARG A 153 4.55 8.50 -24.61
N GLU A 154 5.84 8.36 -24.91
CA GLU A 154 6.34 7.16 -25.60
C GLU A 154 6.32 5.96 -24.65
N THR A 155 6.80 6.17 -23.43
CA THR A 155 6.74 5.15 -22.37
C THR A 155 5.30 4.80 -22.01
N GLN A 156 4.39 5.78 -21.93
CA GLN A 156 2.96 5.54 -21.71
C GLN A 156 2.33 4.67 -22.80
N ARG A 157 2.75 4.88 -24.05
CA ARG A 157 2.23 4.13 -25.20
C ARG A 157 2.76 2.69 -25.26
N THR A 158 3.94 2.43 -24.71
CA THR A 158 4.69 1.19 -25.00
C THR A 158 5.00 0.33 -23.79
N ARG A 159 5.26 0.92 -22.61
CA ARG A 159 5.91 0.23 -21.48
C ARG A 159 5.27 0.44 -20.11
N SER A 160 4.49 1.51 -19.90
CA SER A 160 3.83 1.84 -18.63
C SER A 160 2.42 2.35 -18.91
N PHE A 161 1.45 2.11 -18.02
CA PHE A 161 0.11 2.66 -18.18
C PHE A 161 0.07 4.20 -18.05
N THR A 162 0.92 4.76 -17.20
CA THR A 162 0.93 6.21 -16.88
C THR A 162 2.00 6.97 -17.65
N GLY A 163 3.14 6.33 -17.94
CA GLY A 163 4.34 7.02 -18.44
C GLY A 163 5.08 7.82 -17.36
N ILE A 164 4.67 7.72 -16.09
CA ILE A 164 5.33 8.35 -14.94
C ILE A 164 6.32 7.35 -14.35
N LYS A 165 7.53 7.81 -13.98
CA LYS A 165 8.64 6.93 -13.61
C LYS A 165 8.43 6.26 -12.25
N SER A 166 8.29 7.03 -11.16
CA SER A 166 8.18 6.42 -9.84
C SER A 166 6.76 5.94 -9.54
N VAL A 167 6.68 4.88 -8.74
CA VAL A 167 5.40 4.32 -8.29
C VAL A 167 4.62 5.33 -7.43
N PRO A 168 5.23 6.03 -6.44
CA PRO A 168 4.52 7.05 -5.67
C PRO A 168 3.97 8.20 -6.50
N ALA A 169 4.72 8.68 -7.50
CA ALA A 169 4.26 9.78 -8.32
C ALA A 169 3.05 9.39 -9.19
N GLN A 170 2.96 8.13 -9.60
CA GLN A 170 1.74 7.61 -10.24
C GLN A 170 0.54 7.70 -9.31
N ASP A 171 0.71 7.32 -8.03
CA ASP A 171 -0.35 7.45 -7.03
C ASP A 171 -0.70 8.92 -6.77
N PHE A 172 0.31 9.79 -6.62
CA PHE A 172 0.11 11.23 -6.40
C PHE A 172 -0.66 11.88 -7.53
N ALA A 173 -0.35 11.53 -8.79
CA ALA A 173 -1.05 12.08 -9.95
C ALA A 173 -2.57 11.82 -9.88
N VAL A 174 -2.96 10.62 -9.48
CA VAL A 174 -4.38 10.28 -9.28
C VAL A 174 -4.95 10.97 -8.05
N GLN A 175 -4.21 11.01 -6.93
CA GLN A 175 -4.64 11.63 -5.68
C GLN A 175 -4.88 13.14 -5.83
N ASP A 176 -4.00 13.83 -6.57
CA ASP A 176 -4.05 15.26 -6.84
C ASP A 176 -5.15 15.65 -7.83
N ASP A 177 -5.63 14.69 -8.63
CA ASP A 177 -6.72 14.85 -9.58
C ASP A 177 -8.11 14.61 -8.95
N GLN A 178 -8.17 14.20 -7.68
CA GLN A 178 -9.42 14.06 -6.91
C GLN A 178 -9.97 15.41 -6.43
N ALA A 179 -10.19 16.34 -7.36
CA ALA A 179 -10.83 17.64 -7.16
C ALA A 179 -10.18 18.55 -6.08
N GLY A 180 -8.86 18.42 -5.89
CA GLY A 180 -8.06 19.31 -5.04
C GLY A 180 -7.59 18.68 -3.72
N PRO A 181 -7.04 19.51 -2.79
CA PRO A 181 -6.43 19.02 -1.55
C PRO A 181 -7.43 18.34 -0.62
N ARG A 182 -8.72 18.65 -0.78
CA ARG A 182 -9.83 18.04 -0.05
C ARG A 182 -10.95 17.64 -1.01
N MET A 183 -11.03 16.34 -1.30
CA MET A 183 -12.13 15.80 -2.11
C MET A 183 -13.49 15.96 -1.42
N ASP A 184 -14.46 16.54 -2.14
CA ASP A 184 -15.87 16.55 -1.76
C ASP A 184 -16.48 15.16 -2.00
N ARG A 185 -16.83 14.48 -0.91
CA ARG A 185 -17.35 13.10 -0.94
C ARG A 185 -18.87 13.01 -1.07
N ARG A 186 -19.61 14.13 -1.19
CA ARG A 186 -21.08 14.10 -1.27
C ARG A 186 -21.64 13.32 -2.46
N LEU A 187 -20.86 13.22 -3.54
CA LEU A 187 -21.22 12.53 -4.77
C LEU A 187 -20.45 11.20 -4.96
N GLU A 188 -19.65 10.80 -3.96
CA GLU A 188 -18.86 9.57 -4.00
C GLU A 188 -19.78 8.34 -3.92
N HIS A 189 -19.59 7.40 -4.85
CA HIS A 189 -20.33 6.15 -4.88
C HIS A 189 -19.37 4.97 -4.72
N LEU A 190 -19.18 4.53 -3.49
CA LEU A 190 -18.34 3.37 -3.18
C LEU A 190 -19.01 2.07 -3.64
N VAL A 191 -18.20 1.15 -4.16
CA VAL A 191 -18.62 -0.17 -4.65
C VAL A 191 -17.99 -1.28 -3.81
N SER A 192 -18.25 -2.54 -4.18
CA SER A 192 -17.78 -3.71 -3.42
C SER A 192 -16.26 -3.84 -3.33
N SER A 193 -15.50 -3.30 -4.30
CA SER A 193 -14.03 -3.28 -4.22
C SER A 193 -13.51 -2.37 -3.12
N ASP A 194 -14.29 -1.37 -2.70
CA ASP A 194 -13.91 -0.34 -1.72
C ASP A 194 -14.11 -0.77 -0.26
N GLN A 195 -14.40 -2.05 -0.01
CA GLN A 195 -14.67 -2.57 1.33
C GLN A 195 -13.56 -2.23 2.35
N ALA A 196 -12.29 -2.27 1.93
CA ALA A 196 -11.15 -1.90 2.78
C ALA A 196 -11.21 -0.42 3.19
N ILE A 197 -11.44 0.48 2.22
CA ILE A 197 -11.61 1.92 2.45
C ILE A 197 -12.79 2.17 3.39
N ILE A 198 -13.94 1.53 3.13
CA ILE A 198 -15.13 1.65 3.96
C ILE A 198 -14.83 1.25 5.40
N GLN A 199 -14.13 0.14 5.62
CA GLN A 199 -13.83 -0.35 6.96
C GLN A 199 -12.88 0.59 7.72
N VAL A 200 -11.79 1.03 7.08
CA VAL A 200 -10.82 1.95 7.70
C VAL A 200 -11.48 3.30 8.02
N ARG A 201 -12.30 3.85 7.11
CA ARG A 201 -13.08 5.07 7.37
C ARG A 201 -14.04 4.88 8.55
N ARG A 202 -14.74 3.76 8.65
CA ARG A 202 -15.62 3.44 9.80
C ARG A 202 -14.83 3.37 11.11
N ARG A 203 -13.66 2.73 11.12
CA ARG A 203 -12.77 2.64 12.29
C ARG A 203 -12.33 4.03 12.75
N LEU A 204 -11.84 4.87 11.83
CA LEU A 204 -11.42 6.25 12.14
C LEU A 204 -12.57 7.11 12.65
N LEU A 205 -13.75 7.07 11.99
CA LEU A 205 -14.92 7.83 12.42
C LEU A 205 -15.44 7.39 13.79
N ARG A 206 -15.33 6.08 14.11
CA ARG A 206 -15.66 5.57 15.44
C ARG A 206 -14.70 6.11 16.50
N ALA A 207 -13.39 5.98 16.26
CA ALA A 207 -12.35 6.52 17.15
C ALA A 207 -12.50 8.02 17.40
N LEU A 208 -12.87 8.81 16.37
CA LEU A 208 -13.14 10.24 16.53
C LEU A 208 -14.35 10.53 17.43
N ARG A 209 -15.40 9.70 17.38
CA ARG A 209 -16.57 9.86 18.27
C ARG A 209 -16.23 9.50 19.71
N GLU A 210 -15.53 8.38 19.91
CA GLU A 210 -15.06 7.92 21.21
C GLU A 210 -14.12 8.96 21.85
N LEU A 211 -13.19 9.53 21.07
CA LEU A 211 -12.28 10.56 21.53
C LEU A 211 -13.01 11.84 21.98
N ARG A 212 -14.09 12.23 21.29
CA ARG A 212 -14.94 13.36 21.70
C ARG A 212 -15.64 13.14 23.05
N GLU A 213 -15.80 11.88 23.46
CA GLU A 213 -16.35 11.47 24.76
C GLU A 213 -15.24 11.25 25.80
N GLY A 214 -13.98 11.53 25.48
CA GLY A 214 -12.83 11.36 26.36
C GLY A 214 -12.23 9.95 26.38
N GLN A 215 -12.61 9.09 25.44
CA GLN A 215 -12.07 7.73 25.30
C GLN A 215 -10.98 7.73 24.21
N GLU A 216 -9.72 7.67 24.62
CA GLU A 216 -8.60 7.61 23.68
C GLU A 216 -8.47 6.21 23.05
N PRO A 217 -8.03 6.12 21.78
CA PRO A 217 -7.73 4.84 21.15
C PRO A 217 -6.64 4.09 21.91
N PRO A 218 -6.82 2.79 22.21
CA PRO A 218 -5.82 2.01 22.94
C PRO A 218 -4.46 1.94 22.22
N GLU A 219 -4.46 1.99 20.88
CA GLU A 219 -3.25 1.92 20.06
C GLU A 219 -2.30 3.10 20.30
N ALA A 220 -2.80 4.26 20.73
CA ALA A 220 -1.99 5.45 20.98
C ALA A 220 -0.97 5.25 22.13
N HIS A 221 -1.22 4.30 23.04
CA HIS A 221 -0.44 4.09 24.25
C HIS A 221 0.26 2.74 24.33
N ASP A 222 0.09 1.90 23.32
CA ASP A 222 0.54 0.50 23.35
C ASP A 222 1.15 0.09 22.00
N GLY A 223 2.37 0.57 21.76
CA GLY A 223 3.11 0.29 20.52
C GLY A 223 3.40 -1.20 20.30
N ALA A 224 3.35 -2.04 21.34
CA ALA A 224 3.55 -3.48 21.21
C ALA A 224 2.47 -4.13 20.32
N ARG A 225 1.28 -3.51 20.23
CA ARG A 225 0.18 -3.93 19.34
C ARG A 225 0.57 -3.92 17.86
N TYR A 226 1.53 -3.08 17.48
CA TYR A 226 2.02 -2.98 16.11
C TYR A 226 3.05 -4.07 15.74
N SER A 227 3.28 -5.06 16.61
CA SER A 227 4.18 -6.20 16.36
C SER A 227 3.59 -7.21 15.38
N VAL A 228 3.26 -6.75 14.18
CA VAL A 228 2.65 -7.53 13.10
C VAL A 228 3.43 -7.40 11.81
N ARG A 229 3.20 -8.34 10.91
CA ARG A 229 3.79 -8.40 9.56
C ARG A 229 2.68 -8.47 8.54
N SER A 230 2.93 -7.85 7.38
CA SER A 230 2.16 -8.12 6.17
C SER A 230 2.55 -9.48 5.59
N LEU A 231 1.73 -10.00 4.69
CA LEU A 231 1.90 -11.35 4.17
C LEU A 231 1.60 -11.41 2.67
N ASP A 232 2.41 -12.17 1.94
CA ASP A 232 2.20 -12.59 0.56
C ASP A 232 2.46 -14.09 0.52
N MET A 233 1.42 -14.90 0.35
CA MET A 233 1.55 -16.36 0.35
C MET A 233 0.42 -17.07 -0.40
N GLU A 234 0.65 -18.32 -0.75
CA GLU A 234 -0.40 -19.23 -1.21
C GLU A 234 -0.84 -20.15 -0.07
N LEU A 235 -2.16 -20.38 0.02
CA LEU A 235 -2.77 -21.31 0.96
C LEU A 235 -3.70 -22.27 0.22
N PRO A 236 -3.82 -23.54 0.65
CA PRO A 236 -4.82 -24.44 0.12
C PRO A 236 -6.23 -23.86 0.26
N LYS A 237 -7.09 -24.10 -0.74
CA LYS A 237 -8.51 -23.76 -0.66
C LYS A 237 -9.14 -24.40 0.57
N GLY A 238 -9.96 -23.63 1.29
CA GLY A 238 -10.60 -24.06 2.54
C GLY A 238 -9.81 -23.73 3.81
N VAL A 239 -8.55 -23.31 3.71
CA VAL A 239 -7.78 -22.78 4.85
C VAL A 239 -8.05 -21.28 4.98
N ALA A 240 -8.50 -20.85 6.16
CA ALA A 240 -8.67 -19.44 6.49
C ALA A 240 -7.30 -18.74 6.64
N ILE A 241 -7.20 -17.49 6.19
CA ILE A 241 -5.94 -16.73 6.22
C ILE A 241 -5.47 -16.45 7.64
N GLU A 242 -6.41 -16.32 8.58
CA GLU A 242 -6.18 -16.11 10.00
C GLU A 242 -5.54 -17.31 10.70
N ASP A 243 -5.68 -18.49 10.12
CA ASP A 243 -5.13 -19.74 10.65
C ASP A 243 -3.86 -20.12 9.90
N GLY A 244 -3.92 -20.17 8.57
CA GLY A 244 -2.77 -20.52 7.74
C GLY A 244 -1.65 -19.47 7.73
N GLY A 245 -2.00 -18.20 7.92
CA GLY A 245 -1.05 -17.08 7.91
C GLY A 245 -0.57 -16.63 9.30
N ARG A 246 -1.16 -17.15 10.39
CA ARG A 246 -1.02 -16.57 11.74
C ARG A 246 0.43 -16.38 12.19
N GLU A 247 1.24 -17.42 12.08
CA GLU A 247 2.62 -17.40 12.54
C GLU A 247 3.49 -16.43 11.72
N TYR A 248 3.12 -16.20 10.47
CA TYR A 248 3.83 -15.32 9.55
C TYR A 248 3.44 -13.85 9.72
N MET A 249 2.23 -13.58 10.22
CA MET A 249 1.72 -12.23 10.48
C MET A 249 2.14 -11.66 11.84
N THR A 250 2.78 -12.45 12.70
CA THR A 250 3.27 -11.98 14.01
C THR A 250 4.74 -11.61 13.92
N ALA A 251 5.10 -10.40 14.36
CA ALA A 251 6.50 -10.04 14.56
C ALA A 251 6.96 -10.52 15.94
N LYS A 252 8.07 -11.28 15.98
CA LYS A 252 8.74 -11.60 17.24
C LYS A 252 9.62 -10.41 17.61
N VAL A 253 9.43 -9.89 18.83
CA VAL A 253 10.26 -8.86 19.46
C VAL A 253 11.42 -9.54 20.19
#